data_AF-A0A291GYX3-F1
#
_entry.id   AF-A0A291GYX3-F1
#
_cell.length_a   1.000
_cell.length_b   1.000
_cell.length_c   1.000
_cell.angle_alpha   90.00
_cell.angle_beta   90.00
_cell.angle_gamma   90.00
#
_symmetry.space_group_name_H-M   'P 1'
#
loop_
_entity.id
_entity.type
_entity.pdbx_description
1 polymer ?
#
loop_
_entity_poly.entity_id
_entity_poly.type
_entity_poly.pdbx_seq_one_letter_code
_entity_poly.pdbx_strand_id
1 'polypeptide(L)'
;MARSYASVGQMLTYAVEKSVQSPGIENWSDRRIRAESILRHMLEFVLMAPRSRGAFLRSVARTERTAGSITARPRLRSTSPDLLAELLPTTPADEDGARLGIVLSTEGSFDEARLRSLRGALGESPHHLLVAISRRSDFRPTADDLPPGVLTTSWSRLSRRMMKADPGHADLWESIGEIGENSGRPVAQFPVDARKLLTKKRIAQEFRDHLDVLHQASRTLLGTSPHFSTRRGQTDAHLQAGVGLQRTGIEFGEVAQGTLVHFLRTGQEPIPLGIGLLETDEDRSAAEERLEALARRTAWRAEGGTPPSAPDLIGSAASPELEGARLVLWAILNPMLLRDRGFDLAPARRQPALTASTMSLRLLQRGDDSGTIYRIWVGGSRDWDHLIPKVTREASDERPEETYAVAPSKNQSTADFVWEVHRALRSLTIV
;
A
#
# COMPACT_ATOMS: atom_id res chain seq x y z
N MET A 1 45.17 -1.77 -15.00
CA MET A 1 44.60 -1.22 -13.75
C MET A 1 43.14 -1.62 -13.67
N ALA A 2 42.76 -2.50 -12.74
CA ALA A 2 41.36 -2.81 -12.50
C ALA A 2 40.68 -1.57 -11.92
N ARG A 3 39.86 -0.88 -12.71
CA ARG A 3 38.98 0.16 -12.18
C ARG A 3 38.03 -0.54 -11.21
N SER A 4 38.13 -0.21 -9.93
CA SER A 4 37.16 -0.61 -8.91
C SER A 4 35.78 -0.09 -9.33
N TYR A 5 35.01 -0.90 -10.07
CA TYR A 5 33.61 -0.58 -10.33
C TYR A 5 32.87 -0.69 -9.02
N ALA A 6 32.14 0.37 -8.66
CA ALA A 6 31.34 0.37 -7.45
C ALA A 6 30.33 -0.78 -7.53
N SER A 7 30.30 -1.64 -6.51
CA SER A 7 29.43 -2.82 -6.50
C SER A 7 28.07 -2.51 -5.86
N VAL A 8 27.07 -3.34 -6.16
CA VAL A 8 25.75 -3.27 -5.51
C VAL A 8 25.89 -3.35 -3.99
N GLY A 9 26.81 -4.20 -3.49
CA GLY A 9 27.11 -4.31 -2.06
C GLY A 9 27.61 -3.00 -1.45
N GLN A 10 28.55 -2.30 -2.10
CA GLN A 10 29.05 -1.01 -1.62
C GLN A 10 27.95 0.07 -1.60
N MET A 11 27.10 0.11 -2.64
CA MET A 11 25.96 1.03 -2.69
C MET A 11 24.97 0.76 -1.56
N LEU A 12 24.62 -0.50 -1.30
CA LEU A 12 23.70 -0.88 -0.23
C LEU A 12 24.26 -0.57 1.15
N THR A 13 25.53 -0.90 1.40
CA THR A 13 26.20 -0.56 2.68
C THR A 13 26.19 0.94 2.92
N TYR A 14 26.59 1.73 1.90
CA TYR A 14 26.54 3.20 1.97
C TYR A 14 25.12 3.70 2.29
N ALA A 15 24.12 3.14 1.60
CA ALA A 15 22.74 3.56 1.77
C ALA A 15 22.19 3.24 3.16
N VAL A 16 22.47 2.05 3.69
CA VAL A 16 22.05 1.63 5.03
C VAL A 16 22.72 2.51 6.10
N GLU A 17 24.04 2.70 6.05
CA GLU A 17 24.78 3.53 7.00
C GLU A 17 24.24 4.97 7.04
N LYS A 18 24.03 5.59 5.88
CA LYS A 18 23.47 6.94 5.78
C LYS A 18 22.00 7.01 6.19
N SER A 19 21.23 5.96 5.92
CA SER A 19 19.82 5.89 6.32
C SER A 19 19.65 5.80 7.84
N VAL A 20 20.61 5.23 8.59
CA VAL A 20 20.60 5.14 10.06
C VAL A 20 21.04 6.45 10.73
N GLN A 21 21.86 7.25 10.04
CA GLN A 21 22.36 8.54 10.55
C GLN A 21 21.43 9.73 10.25
N SER A 22 20.33 9.52 9.52
CA SER A 22 19.42 10.59 9.09
C SER A 22 18.47 11.05 10.22
N PRO A 23 18.28 12.36 10.47
CA PRO A 23 17.27 12.85 11.42
C PRO A 23 15.85 12.43 11.03
N GLY A 24 15.00 12.06 12.00
CA GLY A 24 13.60 11.62 11.79
C GLY A 24 13.36 10.10 11.86
N ILE A 25 14.31 9.36 12.41
CA ILE A 25 14.36 7.89 12.49
C ILE A 25 13.64 7.29 13.71
N GLU A 26 13.19 8.12 14.66
CA GLU A 26 12.70 7.64 15.96
C GLU A 26 11.44 6.75 15.88
N ASN A 27 10.74 6.72 14.74
CA ASN A 27 9.56 5.86 14.52
C ASN A 27 9.74 4.90 13.33
N TRP A 28 10.57 3.87 13.50
CA TRP A 28 10.81 2.79 12.52
C TRP A 28 9.61 1.85 12.26
N SER A 29 8.41 2.18 12.74
CA SER A 29 7.20 1.37 12.54
C SER A 29 6.67 1.39 11.11
N ASP A 30 6.98 2.44 10.32
CA ASP A 30 6.55 2.54 8.92
C ASP A 30 7.63 2.03 7.95
N ARG A 31 7.44 0.80 7.43
CA ARG A 31 8.32 0.19 6.42
C ARG A 31 8.53 1.08 5.19
N ARG A 32 7.57 1.98 4.87
CA ARG A 32 7.65 2.93 3.74
C ARG A 32 8.82 3.90 3.88
N ILE A 33 8.93 4.53 5.06
CA ILE A 33 9.92 5.59 5.33
C ILE A 33 11.34 5.01 5.23
N ARG A 34 11.50 3.74 5.64
CA ARG A 34 12.80 3.06 5.57
C ARG A 34 13.24 2.81 4.12
N ALA A 35 12.35 2.31 3.26
CA ALA A 35 12.70 1.98 1.89
C ALA A 35 13.02 3.23 1.05
N GLU A 36 12.23 4.29 1.19
CA GLU A 36 12.52 5.58 0.52
C GLU A 36 13.85 6.18 0.98
N SER A 37 14.16 6.08 2.29
CA SER A 37 15.44 6.56 2.83
C SER A 37 16.63 5.79 2.24
N ILE A 38 16.55 4.47 2.16
CA ILE A 38 17.59 3.63 1.55
C ILE A 38 17.74 3.99 0.06
N LEU A 39 16.65 4.05 -0.70
CA LEU A 39 16.69 4.38 -2.13
C LEU A 39 17.25 5.78 -2.41
N ARG A 40 16.97 6.75 -1.54
CA ARG A 40 17.55 8.10 -1.61
C ARG A 40 19.07 8.04 -1.58
N HIS A 41 19.65 7.29 -0.63
CA HIS A 41 21.10 7.20 -0.50
C HIS A 41 21.75 6.27 -1.53
N MET A 42 21.04 5.25 -2.03
CA MET A 42 21.48 4.48 -3.20
C MET A 42 21.60 5.40 -4.43
N LEU A 43 20.59 6.24 -4.66
CA LEU A 43 20.59 7.17 -5.78
C LEU A 43 21.68 8.23 -5.63
N GLU A 44 21.86 8.78 -4.43
CA GLU A 44 22.98 9.66 -4.09
C GLU A 44 24.33 9.02 -4.43
N PHE A 45 24.57 7.78 -3.96
CA PHE A 45 25.81 7.04 -4.20
C PHE A 45 26.15 6.92 -5.68
N VAL A 46 25.18 6.51 -6.51
CA VAL A 46 25.41 6.38 -7.95
C VAL A 46 25.61 7.76 -8.61
N LEU A 47 24.90 8.79 -8.16
CA LEU A 47 25.01 10.15 -8.68
C LEU A 47 26.25 10.92 -8.16
N MET A 48 27.02 10.36 -7.24
CA MET A 48 28.36 10.88 -6.90
C MET A 48 29.32 10.73 -8.09
N ALA A 49 29.16 9.67 -8.89
CA ALA A 49 29.99 9.45 -10.07
C ALA A 49 29.65 10.50 -11.15
N PRO A 50 30.63 11.33 -11.60
CA PRO A 50 30.36 12.40 -12.57
C PRO A 50 29.75 11.91 -13.89
N ARG A 51 30.14 10.71 -14.33
CA ARG A 51 29.60 10.06 -15.55
C ARG A 51 28.11 9.74 -15.38
N SER A 52 27.74 9.09 -14.28
CA SER A 52 26.36 8.73 -13.94
C SER A 52 25.49 9.97 -13.74
N ARG A 53 26.03 10.99 -13.06
CA ARG A 53 25.38 12.30 -12.90
C ARG A 53 25.11 12.97 -14.24
N GLY A 54 26.10 13.06 -15.11
CA GLY A 54 25.93 13.64 -16.45
C GLY A 54 24.93 12.86 -17.31
N ALA A 55 24.96 11.53 -17.24
CA ALA A 55 23.98 10.67 -17.93
C ALA A 55 22.56 10.89 -17.41
N PHE A 56 22.38 11.03 -16.09
CA PHE A 56 21.09 11.33 -15.47
C PHE A 56 20.55 12.69 -15.90
N LEU A 57 21.39 13.74 -15.88
CA LEU A 57 20.98 15.09 -16.27
C LEU A 57 20.48 15.14 -17.72
N ARG A 58 21.22 14.54 -18.66
CA ARG A 58 20.82 14.52 -20.08
C ARG A 58 19.63 13.61 -20.35
N SER A 59 19.63 12.40 -19.78
CA SER A 59 18.66 11.36 -20.16
C SER A 59 17.36 11.42 -19.36
N VAL A 60 17.44 11.80 -18.08
CA VAL A 60 16.30 11.79 -17.16
C VAL A 60 15.80 13.21 -16.91
N ALA A 61 16.68 14.10 -16.45
CA ALA A 61 16.32 15.51 -16.20
C ALA A 61 16.24 16.36 -17.47
N ARG A 62 16.62 15.80 -18.63
CA ARG A 62 16.54 16.42 -19.97
C ARG A 62 17.12 17.84 -20.02
N THR A 63 18.29 18.00 -19.40
CA THR A 63 18.99 19.28 -19.37
C THR A 63 20.45 19.11 -19.82
N GLU A 64 20.95 20.11 -20.53
CA GLU A 64 22.36 20.24 -20.89
C GLU A 64 23.17 20.97 -19.80
N ARG A 65 22.49 21.52 -18.76
CA ARG A 65 23.17 22.12 -17.61
C ARG A 65 23.93 21.04 -16.83
N THR A 66 25.11 21.40 -16.33
CA THR A 66 25.84 20.55 -15.40
C THR A 66 25.34 20.79 -13.98
N ALA A 67 25.55 19.83 -13.10
CA ALA A 67 25.18 19.95 -11.68
C ALA A 67 26.41 19.74 -10.80
N GLY A 68 26.40 20.44 -9.66
CA GLY A 68 27.23 20.08 -8.51
C GLY A 68 26.86 18.70 -7.95
N SER A 69 27.32 18.39 -6.74
CA SER A 69 26.97 17.13 -6.08
C SER A 69 25.47 17.05 -5.83
N ILE A 70 24.83 15.98 -6.33
CA ILE A 70 23.45 15.65 -6.00
C ILE A 70 23.48 14.94 -4.65
N THR A 71 23.01 15.62 -3.62
CA THR A 71 23.11 15.16 -2.23
C THR A 71 21.73 14.89 -1.65
N ALA A 72 21.64 13.84 -0.85
CA ALA A 72 20.44 13.59 -0.07
C ALA A 72 20.30 14.65 1.00
N ARG A 73 19.11 15.23 1.16
CA ARG A 73 18.81 16.15 2.25
C ARG A 73 17.83 15.50 3.23
N PRO A 74 17.95 15.79 4.54
CA PRO A 74 16.94 15.36 5.50
C PRO A 74 15.60 15.98 5.11
N ARG A 75 14.52 15.19 5.13
CA ARG A 75 13.15 15.67 4.89
C ARG A 75 12.70 16.49 6.10
N LEU A 76 13.14 17.75 6.18
CA LEU A 76 12.74 18.67 7.24
C LEU A 76 11.25 19.07 7.13
N ARG A 77 10.68 19.00 5.91
CA ARG A 77 9.28 19.26 5.61
C ARG A 77 8.77 18.28 4.56
N SER A 78 7.46 18.03 4.53
CA SER A 78 6.81 17.19 3.52
C SER A 78 6.92 17.74 2.08
N THR A 79 7.30 19.00 1.94
CA THR A 79 7.47 19.73 0.68
C THR A 79 8.95 19.93 0.28
N SER A 80 9.89 19.30 0.98
CA SER A 80 11.31 19.32 0.61
C SER A 80 11.64 18.15 -0.31
N PRO A 81 12.35 18.36 -1.43
CA PRO A 81 12.86 17.27 -2.27
C PRO A 81 13.82 16.34 -1.50
N ASP A 82 13.92 15.10 -1.97
CA ASP A 82 14.77 14.06 -1.38
C ASP A 82 16.25 14.28 -1.67
N LEU A 83 16.56 14.66 -2.91
CA LEU A 83 17.89 15.06 -3.31
C LEU A 83 17.87 16.45 -3.92
N LEU A 84 18.93 17.21 -3.67
CA LEU A 84 19.12 18.55 -4.22
C LEU A 84 20.51 18.68 -4.85
N ALA A 85 20.57 19.43 -5.95
CA ALA A 85 21.80 19.97 -6.50
C ALA A 85 21.59 21.38 -7.04
N GLU A 86 22.65 22.16 -7.04
CA GLU A 86 22.73 23.39 -7.82
C GLU A 86 23.10 23.04 -9.26
N LEU A 87 22.35 23.64 -10.19
CA LEU A 87 22.62 23.57 -11.63
C LEU A 87 23.50 24.74 -11.98
N LEU A 88 24.66 24.44 -12.54
CA LEU A 88 25.62 25.45 -12.94
C LEU A 88 25.10 26.20 -14.18
N PRO A 89 25.34 27.52 -14.25
CA PRO A 89 24.92 28.33 -15.38
C PRO A 89 25.61 27.88 -16.67
N THR A 90 24.86 27.90 -17.76
CA THR A 90 25.36 27.63 -19.12
C THR A 90 26.02 28.86 -19.74
N THR A 91 25.58 30.06 -19.34
CA THR A 91 26.14 31.34 -19.78
C THR A 91 26.30 32.29 -18.59
N PRO A 92 27.23 33.26 -18.64
CA PRO A 92 27.40 34.26 -17.57
C PRO A 92 26.15 35.13 -17.34
N ALA A 93 25.22 35.19 -18.29
CA ALA A 93 23.97 35.93 -18.17
C ALA A 93 22.88 35.16 -17.39
N ASP A 94 23.07 33.86 -17.13
CA ASP A 94 22.18 32.99 -16.33
C ASP A 94 22.58 33.00 -14.84
N GLU A 95 22.82 34.16 -14.21
CA GLU A 95 23.28 34.23 -12.81
C GLU A 95 22.23 33.74 -11.78
N ASP A 96 20.98 33.55 -12.22
CA ASP A 96 19.93 32.94 -11.40
C ASP A 96 20.28 31.48 -11.10
N GLY A 97 20.82 31.25 -9.89
CA GLY A 97 21.18 29.94 -9.38
C GLY A 97 20.05 28.92 -9.52
N ALA A 98 20.14 28.10 -10.56
CA ALA A 98 19.16 27.06 -10.84
C ALA A 98 19.40 25.85 -9.93
N ARG A 99 18.34 25.07 -9.69
CA ARG A 99 18.37 23.94 -8.75
C ARG A 99 17.65 22.76 -9.34
N LEU A 100 18.19 21.58 -9.11
CA LEU A 100 17.56 20.30 -9.38
C LEU A 100 17.06 19.72 -8.06
N GLY A 101 15.75 19.49 -7.98
CA GLY A 101 15.14 18.64 -6.97
C GLY A 101 14.82 17.27 -7.53
N ILE A 102 15.08 16.23 -6.75
CA ILE A 102 14.61 14.87 -7.03
C ILE A 102 13.71 14.46 -5.88
N VAL A 103 12.51 14.00 -6.19
CA VAL A 103 11.57 13.45 -5.22
C VAL A 103 11.25 12.01 -5.56
N LEU A 104 11.29 11.16 -4.55
CA LEU A 104 11.13 9.73 -4.64
C LEU A 104 9.82 9.32 -3.98
N SER A 105 9.08 8.46 -4.66
CA SER A 105 7.93 7.77 -4.11
C SER A 105 8.11 6.28 -4.34
N THR A 106 8.10 5.53 -3.24
CA THR A 106 7.90 4.09 -3.30
C THR A 106 6.44 3.72 -3.12
N GLU A 107 5.51 4.64 -2.94
CA GLU A 107 4.07 4.35 -2.90
C GLU A 107 3.25 5.59 -3.27
N GLY A 108 2.28 5.41 -4.16
CA GLY A 108 1.29 6.43 -4.47
C GLY A 108 1.79 7.44 -5.50
N SER A 109 0.84 7.94 -6.29
CA SER A 109 1.12 8.96 -7.30
C SER A 109 1.33 10.32 -6.65
N PHE A 110 2.27 11.12 -7.16
CA PHE A 110 2.29 12.55 -6.86
C PHE A 110 1.03 13.20 -7.45
N ASP A 111 0.27 13.94 -6.63
CA ASP A 111 -0.74 14.84 -7.17
C ASP A 111 -0.13 16.19 -7.56
N GLU A 112 -0.84 16.90 -8.44
CA GLU A 112 -0.37 18.14 -9.02
C GLU A 112 -0.10 19.22 -7.96
N ALA A 113 -0.97 19.33 -6.95
CA ALA A 113 -0.79 20.27 -5.84
C ALA A 113 0.52 20.00 -5.08
N ARG A 114 0.84 18.73 -4.80
CA ARG A 114 2.12 18.36 -4.18
C ARG A 114 3.31 18.66 -5.08
N LEU A 115 3.21 18.39 -6.39
CA LEU A 115 4.27 18.71 -7.34
C LEU A 115 4.51 20.23 -7.45
N ARG A 116 3.45 21.05 -7.46
CA ARG A 116 3.55 22.52 -7.41
C ARG A 116 4.26 22.99 -6.15
N SER A 117 3.89 22.47 -4.98
CA SER A 117 4.54 22.82 -3.71
C SER A 117 6.02 22.42 -3.66
N LEU A 118 6.36 21.21 -4.14
CA LEU A 118 7.75 20.74 -4.22
C LEU A 118 8.58 21.58 -5.21
N ARG A 119 7.98 21.95 -6.35
CA ARG A 119 8.61 22.81 -7.36
C ARG A 119 8.82 24.22 -6.84
N GLY A 120 7.86 24.78 -6.11
CA GLY A 120 7.96 26.09 -5.47
C GLY A 120 9.01 26.13 -4.36
N ALA A 121 9.22 25.02 -3.65
CA ALA A 121 10.27 24.91 -2.62
C ALA A 121 11.70 25.03 -3.18
N LEU A 122 11.90 24.86 -4.50
CA LEU A 122 13.18 25.11 -5.15
C LEU A 122 13.50 26.61 -5.28
N GLY A 123 12.48 27.46 -5.35
CA GLY A 123 12.57 28.88 -5.63
C GLY A 123 11.79 29.30 -6.89
N GLU A 124 11.94 30.58 -7.27
CA GLU A 124 11.17 31.22 -8.35
C GLU A 124 11.84 31.14 -9.72
N SER A 125 13.10 30.68 -9.82
CA SER A 125 13.79 30.62 -11.12
C SER A 125 13.05 29.70 -12.10
N PRO A 126 12.82 30.12 -13.36
CA PRO A 126 12.20 29.28 -14.38
C PRO A 126 13.07 28.07 -14.74
N HIS A 127 14.37 28.11 -14.40
CA HIS A 127 15.33 27.07 -14.70
C HIS A 127 15.43 25.98 -13.62
N HIS A 128 14.70 26.08 -12.50
CA HIS A 128 14.66 24.98 -11.55
C HIS A 128 13.91 23.78 -12.16
N LEU A 129 14.47 22.60 -11.92
CA LEU A 129 13.93 21.33 -12.38
C LEU A 129 13.55 20.45 -11.19
N LEU A 130 12.39 19.80 -11.26
CA LEU A 130 11.95 18.80 -10.30
C LEU A 130 11.76 17.46 -11.03
N VAL A 131 12.53 16.44 -10.66
CA VAL A 131 12.33 15.07 -11.15
C VAL A 131 11.56 14.26 -10.11
N ALA A 132 10.34 13.85 -10.45
CA ALA A 132 9.51 13.00 -9.61
C ALA A 132 9.58 11.55 -10.08
N ILE A 133 10.04 10.66 -9.20
CA ILE A 133 10.24 9.23 -9.49
C ILE A 133 9.25 8.43 -8.66
N SER A 134 8.37 7.68 -9.32
CA SER A 134 7.36 6.84 -8.66
C SER A 134 7.36 5.41 -9.22
N ARG A 135 6.54 4.52 -8.67
CA ARG A 135 6.27 3.23 -9.32
C ARG A 135 5.56 3.43 -10.66
N ARG A 136 5.63 2.42 -11.54
CA ARG A 136 4.91 2.43 -12.82
C ARG A 136 3.40 2.43 -12.61
N SER A 137 2.90 1.73 -11.61
CA SER A 137 1.49 1.69 -11.25
C SER A 137 0.98 3.02 -10.72
N ASP A 138 1.82 3.78 -10.03
CA ASP A 138 1.50 5.10 -9.51
C ASP A 138 1.76 6.23 -10.51
N PHE A 139 2.44 5.93 -11.61
CA PHE A 139 2.75 6.88 -12.66
C PHE A 139 1.46 7.32 -13.39
N ARG A 140 1.16 8.62 -13.38
CA ARG A 140 0.09 9.20 -14.21
C ARG A 140 0.71 9.72 -15.52
N PRO A 141 0.33 9.17 -16.69
CA PRO A 141 0.77 9.69 -17.96
C PRO A 141 -0.08 10.89 -18.35
N THR A 142 0.16 12.06 -17.76
CA THR A 142 -0.41 13.32 -18.26
C THR A 142 0.70 14.35 -18.29
N ALA A 143 1.31 14.52 -19.46
CA ALA A 143 2.35 15.53 -19.67
C ALA A 143 1.75 16.95 -19.77
N ASP A 144 0.45 17.06 -20.06
CA ASP A 144 -0.21 18.32 -20.40
C ASP A 144 -0.65 19.15 -19.18
N ASP A 145 -0.63 18.58 -17.97
CA ASP A 145 -1.03 19.26 -16.71
C ASP A 145 0.13 19.39 -15.70
N LEU A 146 1.38 19.15 -16.11
CA LEU A 146 2.52 19.24 -15.18
C LEU A 146 2.99 20.69 -15.02
N PRO A 147 3.33 21.12 -13.79
CA PRO A 147 3.91 22.45 -13.58
C PRO A 147 5.21 22.62 -14.38
N PRO A 148 5.53 23.83 -14.86
CA PRO A 148 6.78 24.08 -15.58
C PRO A 148 8.02 23.62 -14.81
N GLY A 149 8.92 22.92 -15.51
CA GLY A 149 10.14 22.36 -14.93
C GLY A 149 9.94 21.07 -14.12
N VAL A 150 8.75 20.47 -14.12
CA VAL A 150 8.50 19.16 -13.49
C VAL A 150 8.59 18.04 -14.51
N LEU A 151 9.37 17.01 -14.20
CA LEU A 151 9.56 15.81 -15.00
C LEU A 151 9.16 14.59 -14.16
N THR A 152 8.19 13.82 -14.62
CA THR A 152 7.82 12.56 -13.96
C THR A 152 8.43 11.36 -14.67
N THR A 153 8.95 10.38 -13.93
CA THR A 153 9.37 9.07 -14.46
C THR A 153 8.99 7.94 -13.51
N SER A 154 8.94 6.71 -14.00
CA SER A 154 8.84 5.53 -13.13
C SER A 154 10.21 4.94 -12.80
N TRP A 155 10.33 4.19 -11.69
CA TRP A 155 11.53 3.43 -11.33
C TRP A 155 11.98 2.48 -12.45
N SER A 156 11.05 1.70 -13.00
CA SER A 156 11.27 0.85 -14.18
C SER A 156 11.76 1.61 -15.43
N ARG A 157 11.26 2.83 -15.68
CA ARG A 157 11.71 3.66 -16.83
C ARG A 157 13.07 4.29 -16.55
N LEU A 158 13.32 4.74 -15.32
CA LEU A 158 14.60 5.28 -14.87
C LEU A 158 15.70 4.24 -15.10
N SER A 159 15.53 3.06 -14.52
CA SER A 159 16.49 1.96 -14.61
C SER A 159 16.82 1.61 -16.06
N ARG A 160 15.80 1.31 -16.88
CA ARG A 160 15.99 0.98 -18.30
C ARG A 160 16.71 2.08 -19.08
N ARG A 161 16.43 3.34 -18.78
CA ARG A 161 17.08 4.48 -19.46
C ARG A 161 18.52 4.63 -19.00
N MET A 162 18.78 4.50 -17.71
CA MET A 162 20.11 4.68 -17.12
C MET A 162 21.05 3.52 -17.43
N MET A 163 20.58 2.27 -17.51
CA MET A 163 21.41 1.15 -17.98
C MET A 163 21.95 1.39 -19.40
N LYS A 164 21.20 2.10 -20.25
CA LYS A 164 21.67 2.49 -21.59
C LYS A 164 22.60 3.69 -21.58
N ALA A 165 22.28 4.72 -20.78
CA ALA A 165 23.03 5.98 -20.73
C ALA A 165 24.33 5.88 -19.90
N ASP A 166 24.38 4.95 -18.95
CA ASP A 166 25.52 4.67 -18.07
C ASP A 166 25.75 3.15 -17.93
N PRO A 167 26.21 2.46 -18.99
CA PRO A 167 26.39 1.01 -18.96
C PRO A 167 27.40 0.53 -17.92
N GLY A 168 28.33 1.40 -17.49
CA GLY A 168 29.35 1.07 -16.49
C GLY A 168 28.81 0.88 -15.07
N HIS A 169 27.56 1.30 -14.81
CA HIS A 169 26.86 1.09 -13.54
C HIS A 169 25.48 0.46 -13.76
N ALA A 170 25.32 -0.33 -14.84
CA ALA A 170 24.04 -0.93 -15.21
C ALA A 170 23.43 -1.73 -14.05
N ASP A 171 24.20 -2.56 -13.36
CA ASP A 171 23.74 -3.38 -12.22
C ASP A 171 23.26 -2.53 -11.03
N LEU A 172 23.87 -1.35 -10.82
CA LEU A 172 23.42 -0.40 -9.78
C LEU A 172 22.07 0.21 -10.16
N TRP A 173 21.92 0.61 -11.43
CA TRP A 173 20.67 1.17 -11.96
C TRP A 173 19.55 0.13 -12.04
N GLU A 174 19.87 -1.13 -12.35
CA GLU A 174 18.96 -2.26 -12.28
C GLU A 174 18.48 -2.46 -10.84
N SER A 175 19.40 -2.59 -9.88
CA SER A 175 19.09 -2.75 -8.46
C SER A 175 18.24 -1.60 -7.91
N ILE A 176 18.57 -0.34 -8.23
CA ILE A 176 17.74 0.83 -7.85
C ILE A 176 16.34 0.73 -8.47
N GLY A 177 16.25 0.31 -9.74
CA GLY A 177 14.98 0.11 -10.43
C GLY A 177 14.11 -0.96 -9.79
N GLU A 178 14.70 -2.11 -9.51
CA GLU A 178 14.03 -3.24 -8.88
C GLU A 178 13.58 -2.92 -7.46
N ILE A 179 14.48 -2.38 -6.64
CA ILE A 179 14.16 -1.98 -5.27
C ILE A 179 13.13 -0.85 -5.32
N GLY A 180 13.27 0.16 -6.17
CA GLY A 180 12.28 1.25 -6.28
C GLY A 180 10.89 0.79 -6.72
N GLU A 181 10.81 -0.12 -7.68
CA GLU A 181 9.54 -0.63 -8.22
C GLU A 181 8.86 -1.62 -7.25
N ASN A 182 9.63 -2.32 -6.41
CA ASN A 182 9.13 -3.35 -5.49
C ASN A 182 9.13 -2.95 -4.00
N SER A 183 9.80 -1.86 -3.62
CA SER A 183 9.87 -1.40 -2.24
C SER A 183 8.50 -1.02 -1.72
N GLY A 184 8.18 -1.49 -0.52
CA GLY A 184 6.86 -1.31 0.05
C GLY A 184 5.76 -2.06 -0.72
N ARG A 185 6.09 -2.99 -1.63
CA ARG A 185 5.10 -3.98 -2.07
C ARG A 185 4.91 -5.00 -0.94
N PRO A 186 3.68 -5.22 -0.48
CA PRO A 186 3.40 -6.41 0.31
C PRO A 186 3.55 -7.60 -0.63
N VAL A 187 4.69 -8.28 -0.62
CA VAL A 187 4.77 -9.58 -1.26
C VAL A 187 4.06 -10.56 -0.34
N ALA A 188 3.09 -11.30 -0.86
CA ALA A 188 2.38 -12.33 -0.11
C ALA A 188 3.30 -13.55 0.13
N GLN A 189 4.38 -13.34 0.88
CA GLN A 189 5.36 -14.35 1.27
C GLN A 189 5.01 -14.88 2.66
N PHE A 190 3.81 -15.43 2.78
CA PHE A 190 3.45 -16.21 3.95
C PHE A 190 3.71 -17.67 3.60
N PRO A 191 4.48 -18.42 4.41
CA PRO A 191 4.77 -19.84 4.20
C PRO A 191 3.54 -20.67 4.60
N VAL A 192 2.38 -20.35 4.02
CA VAL A 192 1.08 -20.95 4.31
C VAL A 192 0.58 -21.70 3.08
N ASP A 193 -0.08 -22.83 3.31
CA ASP A 193 -0.69 -23.62 2.25
C ASP A 193 -2.10 -23.09 1.96
N ALA A 194 -2.22 -22.21 0.96
CA ALA A 194 -3.49 -21.61 0.56
C ALA A 194 -4.55 -22.66 0.22
N ARG A 195 -4.15 -23.81 -0.36
CA ARG A 195 -5.09 -24.89 -0.66
C ARG A 195 -5.62 -25.51 0.61
N LYS A 196 -4.75 -25.87 1.56
CA LYS A 196 -5.17 -26.44 2.86
C LYS A 196 -6.08 -25.48 3.65
N LEU A 197 -5.85 -24.17 3.53
CA LEU A 197 -6.58 -23.16 4.30
C LEU A 197 -7.92 -22.77 3.68
N LEU A 198 -7.96 -22.52 2.37
CA LEU A 198 -9.14 -21.93 1.72
C LEU A 198 -10.19 -22.96 1.27
N THR A 199 -9.86 -24.25 1.24
CA THR A 199 -10.78 -25.31 0.81
C THR A 199 -11.49 -26.05 1.95
N LYS A 200 -11.11 -25.79 3.20
CA LYS A 200 -11.69 -26.47 4.36
C LYS A 200 -12.93 -25.73 4.87
N LYS A 201 -14.05 -26.46 4.92
CA LYS A 201 -15.32 -26.00 5.51
C LYS A 201 -15.18 -25.48 6.94
N ARG A 202 -14.48 -26.21 7.81
CA ARG A 202 -14.27 -25.79 9.22
C ARG A 202 -13.65 -24.38 9.31
N ILE A 203 -12.60 -24.12 8.51
CA ILE A 203 -11.92 -22.81 8.50
C ILE A 203 -12.86 -21.73 7.94
N ALA A 204 -13.62 -22.05 6.89
CA ALA A 204 -14.55 -21.11 6.29
C ALA A 204 -15.71 -20.72 7.24
N GLN A 205 -16.23 -21.68 8.00
CA GLN A 205 -17.25 -21.46 9.03
C GLN A 205 -16.70 -20.63 10.19
N GLU A 206 -15.55 -21.01 10.75
CA GLU A 206 -14.89 -20.25 11.82
C GLU A 206 -14.59 -18.80 11.40
N PHE A 207 -14.12 -18.61 10.15
CA PHE A 207 -13.90 -17.28 9.58
C PHE A 207 -15.20 -16.48 9.49
N ARG A 208 -16.30 -17.12 9.08
CA ARG A 208 -17.62 -16.50 9.01
C ARG A 208 -18.14 -16.09 10.40
N ASP A 209 -17.94 -16.94 11.41
CA ASP A 209 -18.38 -16.70 12.77
C ASP A 209 -17.67 -15.49 13.38
N HIS A 210 -16.36 -15.35 13.16
CA HIS A 210 -15.64 -14.14 13.57
C HIS A 210 -16.06 -12.89 12.79
N LEU A 211 -16.44 -13.02 11.51
CA LEU A 211 -17.05 -11.92 10.76
C LEU A 211 -18.43 -11.55 11.33
N ASP A 212 -19.18 -12.50 11.87
CA ASP A 212 -20.44 -12.22 12.58
C ASP A 212 -20.21 -11.45 13.88
N VAL A 213 -19.17 -11.80 14.65
CA VAL A 213 -18.75 -11.01 15.83
C VAL A 213 -18.44 -9.57 15.41
N LEU A 214 -17.69 -9.36 14.33
CA LEU A 214 -17.42 -8.03 13.79
C LEU A 214 -18.70 -7.29 13.40
N HIS A 215 -19.61 -7.97 12.70
CA HIS A 215 -20.87 -7.39 12.23
C HIS A 215 -21.74 -6.96 13.41
N GLN A 216 -21.91 -7.84 14.41
CA GLN A 216 -22.66 -7.58 15.62
C GLN A 216 -22.04 -6.43 16.42
N ALA A 217 -20.72 -6.48 16.68
CA ALA A 217 -20.02 -5.43 17.42
C ALA A 217 -20.14 -4.08 16.72
N SER A 218 -20.01 -4.03 15.40
CA SER A 218 -20.13 -2.80 14.61
C SER A 218 -21.55 -2.22 14.64
N ARG A 219 -22.57 -3.08 14.55
CA ARG A 219 -23.98 -2.67 14.67
C ARG A 219 -24.29 -2.14 16.07
N THR A 220 -23.96 -2.89 17.11
CA THR A 220 -24.27 -2.53 18.51
C THR A 220 -23.49 -1.31 18.98
N LEU A 221 -22.20 -1.23 18.65
CA LEU A 221 -21.35 -0.15 19.14
C LEU A 221 -21.37 1.08 18.23
N LEU A 222 -21.54 0.95 16.92
CA LEU A 222 -21.33 2.07 16.00
C LEU A 222 -22.54 2.37 15.10
N GLY A 223 -23.57 1.52 15.13
CA GLY A 223 -24.77 1.68 14.30
C GLY A 223 -24.50 1.55 12.80
N THR A 224 -23.36 0.98 12.40
CA THR A 224 -22.93 0.87 11.01
C THR A 224 -22.43 -0.53 10.70
N SER A 225 -22.53 -0.93 9.43
CA SER A 225 -21.94 -2.18 8.96
C SER A 225 -20.45 -2.01 8.66
N PRO A 226 -19.64 -3.08 8.83
CA PRO A 226 -18.24 -3.08 8.41
C PRO A 226 -18.11 -2.95 6.90
N HIS A 227 -17.05 -2.27 6.45
CA HIS A 227 -16.68 -2.16 5.04
C HIS A 227 -15.17 -2.10 4.91
N PHE A 228 -14.65 -2.39 3.72
CA PHE A 228 -13.24 -2.13 3.46
C PHE A 228 -12.97 -0.62 3.41
N SER A 229 -11.91 -0.18 4.09
CA SER A 229 -11.44 1.19 4.04
C SER A 229 -11.12 1.59 2.60
N THR A 230 -11.46 2.82 2.21
CA THR A 230 -11.11 3.39 0.90
C THR A 230 -10.21 4.60 1.05
N ARG A 231 -9.45 4.68 2.16
CA ARG A 231 -8.58 5.81 2.43
C ARG A 231 -7.49 5.90 1.37
N ARG A 232 -7.28 7.10 0.82
CA ARG A 232 -6.21 7.37 -0.13
C ARG A 232 -4.85 7.10 0.53
N GLY A 233 -3.98 6.33 -0.15
CA GLY A 233 -2.63 6.03 0.32
C GLY A 233 -2.53 4.96 1.41
N GLN A 234 -3.59 4.17 1.63
CA GLN A 234 -3.47 2.97 2.48
C GLN A 234 -2.69 1.86 1.76
N THR A 235 -1.84 1.18 2.51
CA THR A 235 -0.99 0.08 2.03
C THR A 235 -1.67 -1.27 2.10
N ASP A 236 -2.62 -1.40 3.02
CA ASP A 236 -3.17 -2.67 3.45
C ASP A 236 -4.70 -2.68 3.36
N ALA A 237 -5.25 -3.89 3.35
CA ALA A 237 -6.68 -4.10 3.41
C ALA A 237 -7.15 -3.95 4.87
N HIS A 238 -8.09 -3.03 5.09
CA HIS A 238 -8.67 -2.78 6.42
C HIS A 238 -10.17 -3.00 6.35
N LEU A 239 -10.69 -4.07 6.97
CA LEU A 239 -12.12 -4.31 7.10
C LEU A 239 -12.60 -3.72 8.43
N GLN A 240 -13.28 -2.58 8.39
CA GLN A 240 -13.50 -1.76 9.57
C GLN A 240 -14.86 -1.05 9.58
N ALA A 241 -15.22 -0.53 10.75
CA ALA A 241 -16.40 0.28 11.00
C ALA A 241 -16.04 1.48 11.86
N GLY A 242 -16.39 2.69 11.42
CA GLY A 242 -16.30 3.92 12.22
C GLY A 242 -14.90 4.39 12.63
N VAL A 243 -13.83 3.81 12.06
CA VAL A 243 -12.44 4.19 12.34
C VAL A 243 -12.10 5.53 11.66
N GLY A 244 -11.46 6.42 12.40
CA GLY A 244 -10.98 7.71 11.88
C GLY A 244 -9.71 8.18 12.58
N LEU A 245 -9.27 9.41 12.26
CA LEU A 245 -8.11 10.05 12.90
C LEU A 245 -8.38 10.34 14.39
N GLN A 246 -9.54 10.93 14.68
CA GLN A 246 -9.95 11.33 16.03
C GLN A 246 -11.02 10.41 16.63
N ARG A 247 -11.32 9.29 15.96
CA ARG A 247 -12.41 8.40 16.33
C ARG A 247 -11.92 6.97 16.39
N THR A 248 -12.19 6.32 17.52
CA THR A 248 -12.02 4.87 17.66
C THR A 248 -13.19 4.15 17.00
N GLY A 249 -12.89 3.23 16.10
CA GLY A 249 -13.83 2.30 15.50
C GLY A 249 -13.49 0.86 15.84
N ILE A 250 -13.97 -0.06 15.01
CA ILE A 250 -13.73 -1.49 15.12
C ILE A 250 -13.13 -2.00 13.82
N GLU A 251 -12.15 -2.90 13.90
CA GLU A 251 -11.51 -3.54 12.76
C GLU A 251 -11.46 -5.07 12.94
N PHE A 252 -11.53 -5.78 11.81
CA PHE A 252 -11.11 -7.17 11.70
C PHE A 252 -9.63 -7.23 11.29
N GLY A 253 -8.78 -7.62 12.23
CA GLY A 253 -7.32 -7.54 12.16
C GLY A 253 -6.64 -8.88 12.37
N GLU A 254 -5.38 -8.85 12.80
CA GLU A 254 -4.58 -10.03 13.19
C GLU A 254 -5.16 -10.76 14.39
N VAL A 255 -4.93 -12.07 14.52
CA VAL A 255 -5.29 -12.77 15.77
C VAL A 255 -4.43 -12.26 16.93
N ALA A 256 -5.05 -11.54 17.87
CA ALA A 256 -4.40 -11.12 19.12
C ALA A 256 -5.25 -11.54 20.32
N GLN A 257 -4.61 -12.16 21.30
CA GLN A 257 -5.29 -12.69 22.51
C GLN A 257 -6.52 -13.58 22.17
N GLY A 258 -6.44 -14.32 21.07
CA GLY A 258 -7.50 -15.25 20.63
C GLY A 258 -8.66 -14.63 19.86
N THR A 259 -8.67 -13.33 19.58
CA THR A 259 -9.71 -12.66 18.77
C THR A 259 -9.15 -11.95 17.54
N LEU A 260 -10.00 -11.78 16.53
CA LEU A 260 -9.74 -11.03 15.30
C LEU A 260 -10.34 -9.62 15.32
N VAL A 261 -11.21 -9.33 16.29
CA VAL A 261 -11.95 -8.07 16.33
C VAL A 261 -11.29 -7.12 17.33
N HIS A 262 -10.97 -5.92 16.88
CA HIS A 262 -10.17 -4.95 17.63
C HIS A 262 -10.86 -3.59 17.66
N PHE A 263 -10.68 -2.86 18.76
CA PHE A 263 -10.79 -1.41 18.74
C PHE A 263 -9.60 -0.84 17.99
N LEU A 264 -9.88 0.06 17.05
CA LEU A 264 -8.84 0.71 16.26
C LEU A 264 -9.05 2.22 16.20
N ARG A 265 -7.99 2.97 16.45
CA ARG A 265 -7.85 4.38 16.06
C ARG A 265 -6.68 4.49 15.10
N THR A 266 -6.82 5.34 14.08
CA THR A 266 -5.74 5.57 13.12
C THR A 266 -4.44 5.98 13.84
N GLY A 267 -3.36 5.23 13.61
CA GLY A 267 -2.04 5.54 14.18
C GLY A 267 -1.82 5.05 15.60
N GLN A 268 -2.75 4.28 16.18
CA GLN A 268 -2.59 3.60 17.47
C GLN A 268 -2.56 2.08 17.29
N GLU A 269 -1.99 1.37 18.27
CA GLU A 269 -2.02 -0.08 18.28
C GLU A 269 -3.46 -0.60 18.47
N PRO A 270 -3.87 -1.65 17.71
CA PRO A 270 -5.17 -2.27 17.90
C PRO A 270 -5.33 -2.87 19.30
N ILE A 271 -6.48 -2.66 19.93
CA ILE A 271 -6.81 -3.25 21.25
C ILE A 271 -7.84 -4.37 21.06
N PRO A 272 -7.56 -5.61 21.48
CA PRO A 272 -8.50 -6.72 21.32
C PRO A 272 -9.85 -6.47 21.98
N LEU A 273 -10.94 -6.82 21.30
CA LEU A 273 -12.31 -6.75 21.84
C LEU A 273 -12.57 -7.82 22.92
N GLY A 274 -11.77 -8.89 22.92
CA GLY A 274 -11.90 -10.02 23.84
C GLY A 274 -13.10 -10.92 23.54
N ILE A 275 -13.60 -10.96 22.31
CA ILE A 275 -14.70 -11.86 21.89
C ILE A 275 -14.16 -12.80 20.81
N GLY A 276 -14.10 -14.08 21.12
CA GLY A 276 -13.60 -15.15 20.27
C GLY A 276 -14.71 -15.82 19.45
N LEU A 277 -14.59 -17.13 19.25
CA LEU A 277 -15.58 -17.98 18.61
C LEU A 277 -16.70 -18.32 19.60
N LEU A 278 -17.95 -18.04 19.24
CA LEU A 278 -19.12 -18.21 20.11
C LEU A 278 -19.84 -19.52 19.82
N GLU A 279 -19.42 -20.59 20.48
CA GLU A 279 -19.92 -21.96 20.24
C GLU A 279 -21.24 -22.21 20.98
N THR A 280 -21.39 -21.66 22.19
CA THR A 280 -22.55 -21.88 23.07
C THR A 280 -23.48 -20.66 23.13
N ASP A 281 -24.73 -20.87 23.58
CA ASP A 281 -25.67 -19.78 23.85
C ASP A 281 -25.24 -18.92 25.05
N GLU A 282 -24.49 -19.50 25.99
CA GLU A 282 -23.88 -18.78 27.11
C GLU A 282 -22.83 -17.79 26.60
N ASP A 283 -21.95 -18.22 25.68
CA ASP A 283 -20.96 -17.34 25.05
C ASP A 283 -21.64 -16.19 24.29
N ARG A 284 -22.71 -16.48 23.55
CA ARG A 284 -23.48 -15.47 22.81
C ARG A 284 -24.09 -14.43 23.74
N SER A 285 -24.72 -14.89 24.82
CA SER A 285 -25.33 -14.01 25.83
C SER A 285 -24.27 -13.14 26.52
N ALA A 286 -23.14 -13.72 26.91
CA ALA A 286 -22.03 -12.97 27.52
C ALA A 286 -21.41 -11.94 26.56
N ALA A 287 -21.28 -12.29 25.27
CA ALA A 287 -20.81 -11.37 24.24
C ALA A 287 -21.78 -10.19 24.04
N GLU A 288 -23.09 -10.45 24.02
CA GLU A 288 -24.14 -9.43 23.93
C GLU A 288 -24.10 -8.47 25.12
N GLU A 289 -24.07 -8.99 26.35
CA GLU A 289 -23.96 -8.18 27.56
C GLU A 289 -22.70 -7.30 27.56
N ARG A 290 -21.56 -7.85 27.11
CA ARG A 290 -20.31 -7.10 26.98
C ARG A 290 -20.45 -5.96 25.97
N LEU A 291 -21.00 -6.23 24.79
CA LEU A 291 -21.21 -5.22 23.76
C LEU A 291 -22.19 -4.13 24.24
N GLU A 292 -23.25 -4.49 24.96
CA GLU A 292 -24.16 -3.52 25.56
C GLU A 292 -23.48 -2.65 26.62
N ALA A 293 -22.67 -3.23 27.50
CA ALA A 293 -21.92 -2.49 28.51
C ALA A 293 -20.96 -1.46 27.86
N LEU A 294 -20.29 -1.86 26.79
CA LEU A 294 -19.44 -1.01 25.98
C LEU A 294 -20.23 0.07 25.22
N ALA A 295 -21.45 -0.24 24.79
CA ALA A 295 -22.34 0.71 24.12
C ALA A 295 -22.84 1.82 25.08
N ARG A 296 -23.08 1.48 26.35
CA ARG A 296 -23.50 2.45 27.38
C ARG A 296 -22.40 3.45 27.76
N ARG A 297 -21.12 3.07 27.62
CA ARG A 297 -19.96 3.91 27.94
C ARG A 297 -19.28 4.42 26.66
N THR A 298 -19.81 5.46 26.02
CA THR A 298 -19.34 5.90 24.69
C THR A 298 -18.06 6.73 24.68
N ALA A 299 -17.53 7.12 25.85
CA ALA A 299 -16.37 8.01 25.97
C ALA A 299 -15.11 7.49 25.25
N TRP A 300 -14.93 6.18 25.14
CA TRP A 300 -13.80 5.57 24.43
C TRP A 300 -13.77 5.87 22.91
N ARG A 301 -14.91 6.30 22.34
CA ARG A 301 -15.02 6.61 20.91
C ARG A 301 -14.39 7.94 20.53
N ALA A 302 -14.38 8.88 21.47
CA ALA A 302 -13.97 10.26 21.25
C ALA A 302 -12.44 10.43 21.24
N GLU A 303 -11.99 11.57 20.74
CA GLU A 303 -10.60 11.99 20.79
C GLU A 303 -10.12 12.04 22.25
N GLY A 304 -9.01 11.37 22.56
CA GLY A 304 -8.48 11.25 23.93
C GLY A 304 -9.17 10.19 24.80
N GLY A 305 -10.29 9.62 24.35
CA GLY A 305 -10.89 8.45 25.00
C GLY A 305 -10.01 7.22 24.83
N THR A 306 -9.79 6.45 25.89
CA THR A 306 -9.05 5.19 25.82
C THR A 306 -10.04 4.03 25.66
N PRO A 307 -9.84 3.13 24.68
CA PRO A 307 -10.59 1.89 24.64
C PRO A 307 -10.40 1.12 25.96
N PRO A 308 -11.43 0.42 26.44
CA PRO A 308 -11.28 -0.41 27.62
C PRO A 308 -10.16 -1.41 27.41
N SER A 309 -9.37 -1.67 28.46
CA SER A 309 -8.31 -2.66 28.46
C SER A 309 -8.85 -4.03 28.06
N ALA A 310 -8.06 -4.80 27.32
CA ALA A 310 -8.46 -6.11 26.82
C ALA A 310 -8.98 -7.01 27.96
N PRO A 311 -10.28 -7.33 27.99
CA PRO A 311 -10.86 -8.20 29.00
C PRO A 311 -10.54 -9.67 28.71
N ASP A 312 -10.83 -10.55 29.68
CA ASP A 312 -10.80 -12.00 29.47
C ASP A 312 -11.63 -12.41 28.25
N LEU A 313 -11.11 -13.36 27.49
CA LEU A 313 -11.73 -13.85 26.26
C LEU A 313 -13.08 -14.50 26.56
N ILE A 314 -14.14 -14.08 25.85
CA ILE A 314 -15.42 -14.79 25.79
C ILE A 314 -15.39 -15.75 24.60
N GLY A 315 -15.84 -16.98 24.81
CA GLY A 315 -15.79 -18.04 23.81
C GLY A 315 -14.38 -18.60 23.60
N SER A 316 -14.23 -19.34 22.51
CA SER A 316 -13.00 -20.07 22.18
C SER A 316 -12.03 -19.18 21.39
N ALA A 317 -10.72 -19.37 21.59
CA ALA A 317 -9.70 -18.66 20.82
C ALA A 317 -9.72 -19.08 19.34
N ALA A 318 -9.47 -18.12 18.45
CA ALA A 318 -9.27 -18.38 17.03
C ALA A 318 -8.20 -19.47 16.80
N SER A 319 -8.48 -20.39 15.88
CA SER A 319 -7.54 -21.45 15.53
C SER A 319 -6.30 -20.88 14.82
N PRO A 320 -5.14 -21.56 14.93
CA PRO A 320 -3.91 -21.12 14.26
C PRO A 320 -4.06 -21.03 12.74
N GLU A 321 -4.89 -21.88 12.13
CA GLU A 321 -5.16 -21.85 10.70
C GLU A 321 -5.90 -20.58 10.25
N LEU A 322 -6.67 -19.96 11.15
CA LEU A 322 -7.50 -18.82 10.81
C LEU A 322 -6.68 -17.59 10.44
N GLU A 323 -5.59 -17.33 11.16
CA GLU A 323 -4.64 -16.26 10.83
C GLU A 323 -4.00 -16.53 9.45
N GLY A 324 -3.64 -17.77 9.16
CA GLY A 324 -3.14 -18.15 7.84
C GLY A 324 -4.15 -17.85 6.73
N ALA A 325 -5.42 -18.21 6.91
CA ALA A 325 -6.47 -17.94 5.94
C ALA A 325 -6.68 -16.43 5.75
N ARG A 326 -6.69 -15.67 6.86
CA ARG A 326 -6.78 -14.22 6.85
C ARG A 326 -5.63 -13.59 6.06
N LEU A 327 -4.38 -13.99 6.31
CA LEU A 327 -3.22 -13.45 5.60
C LEU A 327 -3.32 -13.64 4.08
N VAL A 328 -3.77 -14.81 3.63
CA VAL A 328 -3.98 -15.07 2.19
C VAL A 328 -5.09 -14.17 1.63
N LEU A 329 -6.23 -14.07 2.31
CA LEU A 329 -7.34 -13.21 1.87
C LEU A 329 -6.96 -11.72 1.88
N TRP A 330 -6.23 -11.25 2.89
CA TRP A 330 -5.79 -9.85 2.98
C TRP A 330 -4.76 -9.51 1.90
N ALA A 331 -3.92 -10.48 1.50
CA ALA A 331 -3.04 -10.33 0.35
C ALA A 331 -3.84 -10.25 -0.97
N ILE A 332 -4.85 -11.08 -1.16
CA ILE A 332 -5.75 -11.02 -2.33
C ILE A 332 -6.46 -9.67 -2.41
N LEU A 333 -6.94 -9.17 -1.26
CA LEU A 333 -7.70 -7.92 -1.14
C LEU A 333 -6.80 -6.69 -0.98
N ASN A 334 -5.48 -6.85 -1.07
CA ASN A 334 -4.54 -5.77 -0.79
C ASN A 334 -4.65 -4.63 -1.83
N PRO A 335 -4.96 -3.39 -1.40
CA PRO A 335 -5.18 -2.27 -2.32
C PRO A 335 -3.96 -1.92 -3.18
N MET A 336 -2.74 -2.09 -2.68
CA MET A 336 -1.53 -1.80 -3.44
C MET A 336 -1.28 -2.84 -4.54
N LEU A 337 -1.45 -4.12 -4.22
CA LEU A 337 -1.32 -5.19 -5.21
C LEU A 337 -2.37 -5.07 -6.31
N LEU A 338 -3.60 -4.69 -5.95
CA LEU A 338 -4.68 -4.43 -6.90
C LEU A 338 -4.40 -3.20 -7.77
N ARG A 339 -3.86 -2.12 -7.18
CA ARG A 339 -3.43 -0.94 -7.94
C ARG A 339 -2.34 -1.27 -8.94
N ASP A 340 -1.39 -2.12 -8.57
CA ASP A 340 -0.33 -2.61 -9.46
C ASP A 340 -0.89 -3.37 -10.68
N ARG A 341 -2.13 -3.87 -10.58
CA ARG A 341 -2.87 -4.55 -11.66
C ARG A 341 -3.87 -3.64 -12.37
N GLY A 342 -3.85 -2.35 -12.08
CA GLY A 342 -4.68 -1.35 -12.71
C GLY A 342 -6.09 -1.27 -12.13
N PHE A 343 -6.28 -1.65 -10.86
CA PHE A 343 -7.56 -1.52 -10.16
C PHE A 343 -7.43 -0.60 -8.95
N ASP A 344 -8.28 0.42 -8.88
CA ASP A 344 -8.44 1.22 -7.67
C ASP A 344 -9.67 0.77 -6.88
N LEU A 345 -9.68 1.01 -5.57
CA LEU A 345 -10.86 0.73 -4.75
C LEU A 345 -12.04 1.58 -5.20
N ALA A 346 -13.22 0.97 -5.35
CA ALA A 346 -14.44 1.72 -5.55
C ALA A 346 -14.72 2.68 -4.37
N PRO A 347 -15.40 3.81 -4.58
CA PRO A 347 -15.73 4.75 -3.50
C PRO A 347 -16.46 4.08 -2.34
N ALA A 348 -16.30 4.55 -1.09
CA ALA A 348 -16.90 3.93 0.11
C ALA A 348 -18.41 3.67 -0.01
N ARG A 349 -19.17 4.62 -0.58
CA ARG A 349 -20.63 4.46 -0.83
C ARG A 349 -20.98 3.28 -1.74
N ARG A 350 -20.00 2.80 -2.52
CA ARG A 350 -20.10 1.68 -3.46
C ARG A 350 -19.33 0.45 -2.97
N GLN A 351 -18.50 0.54 -1.93
CA GLN A 351 -17.93 -0.64 -1.29
C GLN A 351 -19.07 -1.45 -0.67
N PRO A 352 -19.01 -2.78 -0.72
CA PRO A 352 -19.99 -3.56 0.00
C PRO A 352 -19.80 -3.33 1.50
N ALA A 353 -20.93 -3.26 2.20
CA ALA A 353 -20.97 -3.68 3.59
C ALA A 353 -20.71 -5.19 3.62
N LEU A 354 -19.92 -5.68 4.57
CA LEU A 354 -19.94 -7.10 4.94
C LEU A 354 -21.41 -7.51 5.09
N THR A 355 -21.88 -8.42 4.22
CA THR A 355 -23.27 -8.88 4.24
C THR A 355 -23.40 -10.14 5.08
N ALA A 356 -24.63 -10.60 5.28
CA ALA A 356 -24.89 -11.87 5.99
C ALA A 356 -24.31 -13.11 5.27
N SER A 357 -23.92 -13.00 4.00
CA SER A 357 -23.48 -14.15 3.18
C SER A 357 -22.18 -13.92 2.42
N THR A 358 -21.65 -12.70 2.36
CA THR A 358 -20.45 -12.39 1.56
C THR A 358 -19.56 -11.36 2.24
N MET A 359 -18.25 -11.63 2.20
CA MET A 359 -17.22 -10.60 2.36
C MET A 359 -16.71 -10.26 0.96
N SER A 360 -16.72 -8.97 0.61
CA SER A 360 -16.35 -8.54 -0.74
C SER A 360 -15.62 -7.19 -0.74
N LEU A 361 -14.85 -6.95 -1.80
CA LEU A 361 -14.16 -5.70 -2.09
C LEU A 361 -14.50 -5.29 -3.52
N ARG A 362 -14.98 -4.07 -3.71
CA ARG A 362 -15.31 -3.53 -5.03
C ARG A 362 -14.22 -2.64 -5.57
N LEU A 363 -14.03 -2.70 -6.88
CA LEU A 363 -12.90 -2.15 -7.60
C LEU A 363 -13.39 -1.47 -8.87
N LEU A 364 -12.64 -0.47 -9.30
CA LEU A 364 -12.79 0.21 -10.59
C LEU A 364 -11.51 -0.01 -11.39
N GLN A 365 -11.67 -0.29 -12.68
CA GLN A 365 -10.51 -0.33 -13.57
C GLN A 365 -9.98 1.10 -13.78
N ARG A 366 -8.68 1.24 -13.65
CA ARG A 366 -8.01 2.54 -13.78
C ARG A 366 -7.91 2.93 -15.25
N GLY A 367 -8.34 4.15 -15.56
CA GLY A 367 -8.40 4.66 -16.93
C GLY A 367 -9.57 4.10 -17.75
N ASP A 368 -10.55 3.47 -17.10
CA ASP A 368 -11.82 3.07 -17.71
C ASP A 368 -12.93 4.00 -17.21
N ASP A 369 -13.50 4.78 -18.14
CA ASP A 369 -14.55 5.76 -17.84
C ASP A 369 -15.95 5.14 -17.87
N SER A 370 -16.10 3.86 -18.24
CA SER A 370 -17.40 3.17 -18.27
C SER A 370 -18.07 3.07 -16.89
N GLY A 371 -17.29 3.24 -15.82
CA GLY A 371 -17.76 3.08 -14.45
C GLY A 371 -18.09 1.64 -14.08
N THR A 372 -17.68 0.66 -14.90
CA THR A 372 -17.86 -0.77 -14.65
C THR A 372 -17.25 -1.16 -13.30
N ILE A 373 -18.05 -1.85 -12.48
CA ILE A 373 -17.62 -2.30 -11.15
C ILE A 373 -17.14 -3.74 -11.25
N TYR A 374 -15.97 -3.97 -10.69
CA TYR A 374 -15.41 -5.30 -10.49
C TYR A 374 -15.43 -5.63 -9.00
N ARG A 375 -15.50 -6.91 -8.65
CA ARG A 375 -15.58 -7.36 -7.26
C ARG A 375 -14.69 -8.57 -7.04
N ILE A 376 -13.95 -8.58 -5.92
CA ILE A 376 -13.33 -9.79 -5.36
C ILE A 376 -14.11 -10.17 -4.10
N TRP A 377 -14.53 -11.42 -3.97
CA TRP A 377 -15.37 -11.83 -2.85
C TRP A 377 -15.23 -13.30 -2.48
N VAL A 378 -15.62 -13.63 -1.25
CA VAL A 378 -15.73 -15.01 -0.74
C VAL A 378 -17.12 -15.24 -0.14
N GLY A 379 -17.50 -16.51 0.01
CA GLY A 379 -18.84 -16.91 0.45
C GLY A 379 -19.84 -16.99 -0.71
N GLY A 380 -21.04 -16.47 -0.48
CA GLY A 380 -22.18 -16.46 -1.42
C GLY A 380 -23.39 -17.25 -0.95
N SER A 381 -23.23 -18.03 0.10
CA SER A 381 -24.26 -18.76 0.83
C SER A 381 -24.28 -18.30 2.29
N ARG A 382 -25.33 -18.67 3.02
CA ARG A 382 -25.32 -18.52 4.49
C ARG A 382 -24.25 -19.40 5.11
N ASP A 383 -24.16 -20.66 4.65
CA ASP A 383 -23.18 -21.62 5.12
C ASP A 383 -21.94 -21.59 4.22
N TRP A 384 -20.83 -21.10 4.74
CA TRP A 384 -19.59 -21.00 3.98
C TRP A 384 -18.86 -22.34 3.97
N ASP A 385 -18.88 -23.03 2.84
CA ASP A 385 -18.16 -24.31 2.69
C ASP A 385 -16.67 -24.14 2.38
N HIS A 386 -16.27 -22.96 1.88
CA HIS A 386 -14.89 -22.66 1.52
C HIS A 386 -14.64 -21.15 1.46
N LEU A 387 -13.36 -20.74 1.51
CA LEU A 387 -12.90 -19.36 1.33
C LEU A 387 -12.30 -19.13 -0.07
N ILE A 388 -12.75 -19.89 -1.08
CA ILE A 388 -12.31 -19.72 -2.47
C ILE A 388 -12.72 -18.35 -2.98
N PRO A 389 -11.76 -17.49 -3.39
CA PRO A 389 -12.06 -16.18 -3.93
C PRO A 389 -12.76 -16.30 -5.28
N LYS A 390 -13.73 -15.43 -5.48
CA LYS A 390 -14.45 -15.21 -6.74
C LYS A 390 -14.16 -13.81 -7.21
N VAL A 391 -13.92 -13.67 -8.51
CA VAL A 391 -13.77 -12.38 -9.18
C VAL A 391 -14.96 -12.20 -10.11
N THR A 392 -15.60 -11.04 -10.05
CA THR A 392 -16.83 -10.75 -10.79
C THR A 392 -16.71 -9.41 -11.48
N ARG A 393 -17.11 -9.34 -12.75
CA ARG A 393 -17.52 -8.10 -13.40
C ARG A 393 -19.02 -7.97 -13.17
N GLU A 394 -19.43 -6.96 -12.40
CA GLU A 394 -20.86 -6.72 -12.16
C GLU A 394 -21.55 -6.39 -13.49
N ALA A 395 -22.85 -6.71 -13.58
CA ALA A 395 -23.63 -6.40 -14.76
C ALA A 395 -23.62 -4.88 -15.04
N SER A 396 -23.47 -4.53 -16.32
CA SER A 396 -23.62 -3.17 -16.83
C SER A 396 -24.66 -3.17 -17.95
N ASP A 397 -25.06 -1.98 -18.40
CA ASP A 397 -26.02 -1.84 -19.51
C ASP A 397 -25.54 -2.55 -20.79
N GLU A 398 -24.22 -2.67 -20.95
CA GLU A 398 -23.60 -3.26 -22.14
C GLU A 398 -23.32 -4.77 -22.00
N ARG A 399 -23.21 -5.29 -20.77
CA ARG A 399 -22.72 -6.66 -20.55
C ARG A 399 -23.33 -7.35 -19.33
N PRO A 400 -23.68 -8.65 -19.45
CA PRO A 400 -24.17 -9.43 -18.31
C PRO A 400 -23.08 -9.62 -17.26
N GLU A 401 -23.48 -9.99 -16.04
CA GLU A 401 -22.54 -10.38 -14.99
C GLU A 401 -21.68 -11.57 -15.43
N GLU A 402 -20.40 -11.55 -15.08
CA GLU A 402 -19.46 -12.63 -15.36
C GLU A 402 -18.60 -12.89 -14.13
N THR A 403 -18.52 -14.15 -13.70
CA THR A 403 -17.85 -14.54 -12.45
C THR A 403 -16.93 -15.73 -12.67
N TYR A 404 -15.70 -15.64 -12.16
CA TYR A 404 -14.74 -16.73 -12.08
C TYR A 404 -14.44 -17.09 -10.63
N ALA A 405 -14.49 -18.38 -10.28
CA ALA A 405 -13.95 -18.87 -9.02
C ALA A 405 -12.49 -19.30 -9.24
N VAL A 406 -11.58 -18.85 -8.37
CA VAL A 406 -10.14 -19.10 -8.51
C VAL A 406 -9.67 -19.94 -7.33
N ALA A 407 -9.55 -21.25 -7.56
CA ALA A 407 -9.14 -22.20 -6.53
C ALA A 407 -7.62 -22.40 -6.53
N PRO A 408 -6.98 -22.51 -5.35
CA PRO A 408 -5.54 -22.75 -5.25
C PRO A 408 -5.15 -24.15 -5.73
N SER A 409 -4.06 -24.21 -6.51
CA SER A 409 -3.50 -25.44 -7.07
C SER A 409 -2.59 -26.19 -6.09
N LYS A 410 -2.25 -27.46 -6.38
CA LYS A 410 -1.30 -28.23 -5.57
C LYS A 410 0.09 -27.59 -5.63
N ASN A 411 0.77 -27.45 -4.49
CA ASN A 411 2.13 -26.90 -4.37
C ASN A 411 2.29 -25.47 -4.89
N GLN A 412 1.19 -24.73 -5.02
CA GLN A 412 1.22 -23.34 -5.45
C GLN A 412 1.66 -22.44 -4.30
N SER A 413 2.58 -21.51 -4.56
CA SER A 413 2.95 -20.52 -3.55
C SER A 413 1.83 -19.51 -3.32
N THR A 414 1.77 -18.91 -2.12
CA THR A 414 0.80 -17.86 -1.81
C THR A 414 0.89 -16.69 -2.79
N ALA A 415 2.10 -16.29 -3.18
CA ALA A 415 2.32 -15.21 -4.14
C ALA A 415 1.78 -15.54 -5.54
N ASP A 416 2.01 -16.77 -6.02
CA ASP A 416 1.49 -17.22 -7.32
C ASP A 416 -0.03 -17.29 -7.30
N PHE A 417 -0.61 -17.78 -6.20
CA PHE A 417 -2.06 -17.83 -6.04
C PHE A 417 -2.70 -16.44 -6.04
N VAL A 418 -2.16 -15.50 -5.27
CA VAL A 418 -2.62 -14.09 -5.29
C VAL A 418 -2.51 -13.51 -6.69
N TRP A 419 -1.39 -13.78 -7.39
CA TRP A 419 -1.17 -13.34 -8.76
C TRP A 419 -2.22 -13.91 -9.73
N GLU A 420 -2.61 -15.17 -9.57
CA GLU A 420 -3.66 -15.82 -10.38
C GLU A 420 -5.04 -15.20 -10.15
N VAL A 421 -5.40 -14.93 -8.90
CA VAL A 421 -6.68 -14.25 -8.58
C VAL A 421 -6.71 -12.88 -9.26
N HIS A 422 -5.64 -12.09 -9.16
CA HIS A 422 -5.58 -10.79 -9.82
C HIS A 422 -5.51 -10.89 -11.34
N ARG A 423 -4.92 -11.96 -11.89
CA ARG A 423 -4.92 -12.23 -13.33
C ARG A 423 -6.33 -12.55 -13.83
N ALA A 424 -7.08 -13.36 -13.11
CA ALA A 424 -8.48 -13.67 -13.42
C ALA A 424 -9.36 -12.42 -13.32
N LEU A 425 -9.10 -11.54 -12.33
CA LEU A 425 -9.76 -10.24 -12.28
C LEU A 425 -9.43 -9.40 -13.52
N ARG A 426 -8.17 -9.39 -13.96
CA ARG A 426 -7.76 -8.64 -15.15
C ARG A 426 -8.35 -9.22 -16.43
N SER A 427 -8.53 -10.54 -16.55
CA SER A 427 -9.13 -11.12 -17.77
C SER A 427 -10.57 -10.68 -17.98
N LEU A 428 -11.32 -10.37 -16.91
CA LEU A 428 -12.66 -9.78 -17.00
C LEU A 428 -12.69 -8.38 -17.66
N THR A 429 -11.52 -7.73 -17.80
CA THR A 429 -11.40 -6.42 -18.47
C THR A 429 -11.06 -6.53 -19.96
N ILE A 430 -10.64 -7.70 -20.42
CA ILE A 430 -10.15 -7.93 -21.78
C ILE A 430 -11.31 -8.48 -22.61
N VAL A 431 -11.58 -7.82 -23.73
CA VAL A 431 -12.58 -8.22 -24.74
C VAL A 431 -11.88 -8.99 -25.84
#